data_AF-H3CJW8-F1
#
_entry.id   AF-H3CJW8-F1
#
_cell.length_a   1.000
_cell.length_b   1.000
_cell.length_c   1.000
_cell.angle_alpha   90.00
_cell.angle_beta   90.00
_cell.angle_gamma   90.00
#
_symmetry.space_group_name_H-M   'P 1'
#
loop_
_entity.id
_entity.type
_entity.pdbx_description
1 polymer ?
#
loop_
_entity_poly.entity_id
_entity_poly.type
_entity_poly.pdbx_seq_one_letter_code
_entity_poly.pdbx_strand_id
1 'polypeptide(L)'
;HVVKSSVVCLIFYISRFEKLTTVTNILLLNLILSSMIFMSSLPFMAVYMQLSNWIFGTVICKIVGGMYYLGIYSSVLFLTLLTFDRHLAVVYSLSAVRMRNVSYARISCGVVWLVSILACAKQMILRTTFEHSFENRIFCDEYPLISPLYSQLRQMLVKQFPALKNHVSVNSELVILVQ
;
A
#
# COMPACT_ATOMS: atom_id res chain seq x y z
N HIS A 1 -8.30 -2.70 -20.61
CA HIS A 1 -7.32 -2.72 -21.72
C HIS A 1 -5.90 -2.38 -21.24
N VAL A 2 -5.71 -1.32 -20.43
CA VAL A 2 -4.39 -0.89 -19.92
C VAL A 2 -3.63 -1.98 -19.15
N VAL A 3 -4.29 -2.68 -18.22
CA VAL A 3 -3.66 -3.76 -17.41
C VAL A 3 -3.17 -4.92 -18.29
N LYS A 4 -3.92 -5.27 -19.35
CA LYS A 4 -3.51 -6.30 -20.31
C LYS A 4 -2.25 -5.87 -21.07
N SER A 5 -2.16 -4.60 -21.49
CA SER A 5 -0.96 -4.08 -22.17
C SER A 5 0.27 -4.02 -21.25
N SER A 6 0.13 -3.65 -19.98
CA SER A 6 1.25 -3.67 -19.02
C SER A 6 1.75 -5.08 -18.73
N VAL A 7 0.85 -6.06 -18.59
CA VAL A 7 1.20 -7.46 -18.42
C VAL A 7 1.85 -8.02 -19.69
N VAL A 8 1.36 -7.66 -20.88
CA VAL A 8 1.98 -8.05 -22.15
C VAL A 8 3.38 -7.43 -22.33
N CYS A 9 3.59 -6.17 -21.93
CA CYS A 9 4.92 -5.56 -21.95
C CYS A 9 5.89 -6.23 -20.96
N LEU A 10 5.42 -6.60 -19.76
CA LEU A 10 6.23 -7.36 -18.80
C LEU A 10 6.55 -8.75 -19.32
N ILE A 11 5.57 -9.48 -19.85
CA ILE A 11 5.77 -10.80 -20.46
C ILE A 11 6.73 -10.69 -21.65
N PHE A 12 6.60 -9.65 -22.49
CA PHE A 12 7.49 -9.39 -23.62
C PHE A 12 8.91 -9.03 -23.20
N TYR A 13 9.08 -8.27 -22.11
CA TYR A 13 10.38 -8.00 -21.53
C TYR A 13 11.01 -9.27 -20.93
N ILE A 14 10.20 -10.07 -20.22
CA ILE A 14 10.60 -11.36 -19.62
C ILE A 14 10.98 -12.38 -20.71
N SER A 15 10.22 -12.47 -21.80
CA SER A 15 10.51 -13.37 -22.91
C SER A 15 11.73 -12.91 -23.71
N ARG A 16 11.99 -11.60 -23.82
CA ARG A 16 13.25 -11.13 -24.41
C ARG A 16 14.47 -11.37 -23.53
N PHE A 17 14.24 -11.69 -22.27
CA PHE A 17 15.19 -12.12 -21.25
C PHE A 17 15.21 -13.64 -21.05
N GLU A 18 14.84 -14.46 -22.04
CA GLU A 18 14.79 -15.94 -22.05
C GLU A 18 16.05 -16.70 -21.54
N LYS A 19 17.13 -16.00 -21.17
CA LYS A 19 18.29 -16.53 -20.43
C LYS A 19 18.23 -16.31 -18.91
N LEU A 20 17.11 -15.85 -18.34
CA LEU A 20 16.98 -15.59 -16.91
C LEU A 20 16.63 -16.86 -16.14
N THR A 21 17.34 -17.00 -15.03
CA THR A 21 17.45 -18.23 -14.27
C THR A 21 16.28 -18.45 -13.34
N THR A 22 16.12 -19.69 -12.84
CA THR A 22 15.00 -20.13 -12.00
C THR A 22 14.70 -19.20 -10.81
N VAL A 23 15.73 -18.55 -10.26
CA VAL A 23 15.63 -17.53 -9.19
C VAL A 23 14.88 -16.29 -9.62
N THR A 24 15.31 -15.69 -10.74
CA THR A 24 14.77 -14.46 -11.28
C THR A 24 13.28 -14.63 -11.63
N ASN A 25 12.90 -15.80 -12.15
CA ASN A 25 11.51 -16.13 -12.44
C ASN A 25 10.64 -16.18 -11.18
N ILE A 26 11.15 -16.73 -10.07
CA ILE A 26 10.42 -16.76 -8.79
C ILE A 26 10.20 -15.35 -8.24
N LEU A 27 11.23 -14.49 -8.29
CA LEU A 27 11.12 -13.10 -7.84
C LEU A 27 10.14 -12.30 -8.70
N LEU A 28 10.19 -12.48 -10.03
CA LEU A 28 9.27 -11.86 -10.98
C LEU A 28 7.81 -12.29 -10.75
N LEU A 29 7.56 -13.58 -10.50
CA LEU A 29 6.21 -14.05 -10.19
C LEU A 29 5.64 -13.41 -8.91
N ASN A 30 6.46 -13.29 -7.86
CA ASN A 30 6.04 -12.63 -6.61
C ASN A 30 5.84 -11.11 -6.78
N LEU A 31 6.62 -10.47 -7.64
CA LEU A 31 6.45 -9.06 -8.02
C LEU A 31 5.12 -8.84 -8.75
N ILE A 32 4.78 -9.71 -9.72
CA ILE A 32 3.51 -9.64 -10.44
C ILE A 32 2.35 -9.84 -9.48
N LEU A 33 2.44 -10.82 -8.58
CA LEU A 33 1.41 -11.06 -7.56
C LEU A 33 1.20 -9.84 -6.67
N SER A 34 2.28 -9.22 -6.19
CA SER A 34 2.23 -7.99 -5.40
C SER A 34 1.58 -6.82 -6.16
N SER A 35 1.94 -6.69 -7.44
CA SER A 35 1.37 -5.67 -8.33
C SER A 35 -0.12 -5.89 -8.58
N MET A 36 -0.58 -7.15 -8.67
CA MET A 36 -2.01 -7.46 -8.80
C MET A 36 -2.81 -7.10 -7.54
N ILE A 37 -2.26 -7.36 -6.35
CA ILE A 37 -2.86 -6.96 -5.07
C ILE A 37 -2.97 -5.44 -4.97
N PHE A 38 -1.94 -4.71 -5.41
CA PHE A 38 -1.98 -3.26 -5.48
C PHE A 38 -3.06 -2.78 -6.47
N MET A 39 -3.08 -3.35 -7.68
CA MET A 39 -4.04 -2.97 -8.73
C MET A 39 -5.49 -3.25 -8.35
N SER A 40 -5.78 -4.29 -7.56
CA SER A 40 -7.15 -4.56 -7.09
C SER A 40 -7.66 -3.48 -6.12
N SER A 41 -6.77 -2.72 -5.49
CA SER A 41 -7.11 -1.63 -4.56
C SER A 41 -7.45 -0.31 -5.30
N LEU A 42 -6.88 -0.11 -6.50
CA LEU A 42 -7.11 1.08 -7.33
C LEU A 42 -8.57 1.38 -7.69
N PRO A 43 -9.43 0.42 -8.13
CA PRO A 43 -10.81 0.74 -8.50
C PRO A 43 -11.61 1.30 -7.32
N PHE A 44 -11.37 0.80 -6.10
CA PHE A 44 -12.02 1.31 -4.90
C PHE A 44 -11.59 2.75 -4.60
N MET A 45 -10.29 3.04 -4.74
CA MET A 45 -9.77 4.40 -4.59
C MET A 45 -10.29 5.34 -5.69
N ALA A 46 -10.44 4.86 -6.92
CA ALA A 46 -10.99 5.65 -8.02
C ALA A 46 -12.47 6.03 -7.81
N VAL A 47 -13.26 5.12 -7.23
CA VAL A 47 -14.65 5.41 -6.83
C VAL A 47 -14.66 6.41 -5.68
N TYR A 48 -13.80 6.21 -4.67
CA TYR A 48 -13.67 7.14 -3.54
C TYR A 48 -13.31 8.55 -3.98
N MET A 49 -12.35 8.71 -4.90
CA MET A 49 -11.94 10.01 -5.45
C MET A 49 -13.06 10.70 -6.22
N GLN A 50 -13.90 9.95 -6.95
CA GLN A 50 -15.02 10.52 -7.70
C GLN A 50 -16.17 10.95 -6.80
N LEU A 51 -16.53 10.14 -5.81
CA LEU A 51 -17.67 10.42 -4.93
C LEU A 51 -17.28 11.33 -3.75
N SER A 52 -15.97 11.47 -3.47
CA SER A 52 -15.43 12.08 -2.26
C SER A 52 -16.09 11.53 -0.98
N ASN A 53 -16.53 10.26 -1.04
CA ASN A 53 -17.29 9.59 0.01
C ASN A 53 -17.03 8.08 -0.04
N TRP A 54 -16.73 7.49 1.11
CA TRP A 54 -16.46 6.07 1.27
C TRP A 54 -17.74 5.28 1.56
N ILE A 55 -18.34 4.72 0.51
CA ILE A 55 -19.63 4.01 0.59
C ILE A 55 -19.53 2.51 0.93
N PHE A 56 -18.31 1.95 0.94
CA PHE A 56 -18.09 0.50 1.09
C PHE A 56 -18.04 0.02 2.55
N GLY A 57 -18.15 0.94 3.51
CA GLY A 57 -18.09 0.63 4.95
C GLY A 57 -16.68 0.37 5.49
N THR A 58 -16.58 0.26 6.82
CA THR A 58 -15.30 0.21 7.56
C THR A 58 -14.46 -1.02 7.28
N VAL A 59 -15.09 -2.17 7.07
CA VAL A 59 -14.37 -3.44 6.80
C VAL A 59 -13.62 -3.35 5.47
N ILE A 60 -14.29 -2.86 4.42
CA ILE A 60 -13.67 -2.71 3.10
C ILE A 60 -12.60 -1.62 3.12
N CYS A 61 -12.79 -0.53 3.88
CA CYS A 61 -11.76 0.49 4.08
C CYS A 61 -10.44 -0.08 4.61
N LYS A 62 -10.52 -0.94 5.63
CA LYS A 62 -9.35 -1.61 6.21
C LYS A 62 -8.71 -2.60 5.24
N ILE A 63 -9.52 -3.39 4.53
CA ILE A 63 -9.03 -4.38 3.56
C ILE A 63 -8.34 -3.70 2.38
N VAL A 64 -8.98 -2.70 1.75
CA VAL A 64 -8.42 -1.97 0.60
C VAL A 64 -7.17 -1.20 1.01
N GLY A 65 -7.17 -0.56 2.17
CA GLY A 65 -5.96 0.08 2.71
C GLY A 65 -4.84 -0.94 2.94
N GLY A 66 -5.16 -2.08 3.55
CA GLY A 66 -4.20 -3.15 3.79
C GLY A 66 -3.60 -3.72 2.51
N MET A 67 -4.43 -4.00 1.50
CA MET A 67 -3.99 -4.47 0.18
C MET A 67 -3.13 -3.43 -0.55
N TYR A 68 -3.50 -2.14 -0.46
CA TYR A 68 -2.74 -1.04 -1.04
C TYR A 68 -1.31 -0.97 -0.47
N TYR A 69 -1.17 -0.91 0.86
CA TYR A 69 0.15 -0.83 1.51
C TYR A 69 0.94 -2.12 1.36
N LEU A 70 0.30 -3.28 1.55
CA LEU A 70 0.95 -4.58 1.38
C LEU A 70 1.52 -4.70 -0.04
N GLY A 71 0.72 -4.37 -1.06
CA GLY A 71 1.11 -4.43 -2.46
C GLY A 71 2.24 -3.46 -2.81
N ILE A 72 2.24 -2.22 -2.30
CA ILE A 72 3.35 -1.28 -2.51
C ILE A 72 4.63 -1.77 -1.84
N TYR A 73 4.58 -2.12 -0.55
CA TYR A 73 5.77 -2.52 0.19
C TYR A 73 6.40 -3.79 -0.38
N SER A 74 5.59 -4.81 -0.68
CA SER A 74 6.10 -6.04 -1.25
C SER A 74 6.65 -5.82 -2.66
N SER A 75 5.97 -5.03 -3.50
CA SER A 75 6.44 -4.73 -4.86
C SER A 75 7.80 -4.03 -4.87
N VAL A 76 8.00 -3.03 -4.00
CA VAL A 76 9.29 -2.32 -3.87
C VAL A 76 10.38 -3.30 -3.44
N LEU A 77 10.13 -4.11 -2.42
CA LEU A 77 11.12 -5.08 -1.91
C LEU A 77 11.48 -6.15 -2.97
N PHE A 78 10.49 -6.69 -3.69
CA PHE A 78 10.75 -7.64 -4.77
C PHE A 78 11.51 -7.00 -5.93
N LEU A 79 11.20 -5.75 -6.27
CA LEU A 79 11.93 -5.00 -7.29
C LEU A 79 13.39 -4.76 -6.87
N THR A 80 13.63 -4.42 -5.60
CA THR A 80 14.99 -4.28 -5.06
C THR A 80 15.76 -5.60 -5.13
N LEU A 81 15.16 -6.71 -4.71
CA LEU A 81 15.79 -8.04 -4.79
C LEU A 81 16.10 -8.44 -6.24
N LEU A 82 15.18 -8.19 -7.16
CA LEU A 82 15.37 -8.47 -8.59
C LEU A 82 16.53 -7.64 -9.16
N THR A 83 16.56 -6.36 -8.82
CA THR A 83 17.62 -5.43 -9.24
C THR A 83 18.97 -5.89 -8.67
N PHE A 84 19.02 -6.25 -7.39
CA PHE A 84 20.21 -6.76 -6.74
C PHE A 84 20.71 -8.09 -7.35
N ASP A 85 19.82 -9.05 -7.61
CA ASP A 85 20.15 -10.32 -8.29
C ASP A 85 20.77 -10.06 -9.67
N ARG A 86 20.19 -9.14 -10.44
CA ARG A 86 20.73 -8.74 -11.76
C ARG A 86 22.10 -8.09 -11.63
N HIS A 87 22.29 -7.20 -10.67
CA HIS A 87 23.58 -6.56 -10.45
C HIS A 87 24.67 -7.58 -10.09
N LEU A 88 24.37 -8.52 -9.19
CA LEU A 88 25.29 -9.59 -8.84
C LEU A 88 25.61 -10.50 -10.03
N ALA A 89 24.61 -10.84 -10.85
CA ALA A 89 24.83 -11.69 -12.02
C ALA A 89 25.78 -11.03 -13.05
N VAL A 90 25.68 -9.70 -13.22
CA VAL A 90 26.55 -8.93 -14.13
C VAL A 90 27.96 -8.78 -13.57
N VAL A 91 28.09 -8.44 -12.28
CA VAL A 91 29.40 -8.19 -11.66
C VAL A 91 30.19 -9.50 -11.44
N TYR A 92 29.52 -10.59 -11.08
CA TYR A 92 30.18 -11.81 -10.63
C TYR A 92 30.08 -13.02 -11.58
N SER A 93 29.48 -12.90 -12.77
CA SER A 93 29.37 -13.99 -13.78
C SER A 93 29.05 -15.39 -13.19
N LEU A 94 28.15 -15.43 -12.20
CA LEU A 94 27.86 -16.60 -11.35
C LEU A 94 26.94 -17.61 -12.05
N SER A 95 27.45 -18.34 -13.03
CA SER A 95 26.69 -19.41 -13.71
C SER A 95 26.55 -20.68 -12.85
N ALA A 96 27.54 -21.03 -12.02
CA ALA A 96 27.53 -22.27 -11.23
C ALA A 96 26.83 -22.17 -9.85
N VAL A 97 26.70 -20.97 -9.29
CA VAL A 97 26.05 -20.73 -7.97
C VAL A 97 24.51 -20.75 -8.06
N ARG A 98 23.95 -20.80 -9.28
CA ARG A 98 22.52 -20.63 -9.58
C ARG A 98 21.58 -21.64 -8.89
N MET A 99 21.98 -22.91 -8.80
CA MET A 99 21.16 -23.96 -8.19
C MET A 99 21.01 -23.76 -6.68
N ARG A 100 22.07 -23.27 -6.01
CA ARG A 100 22.04 -22.95 -4.57
C ARG A 100 21.19 -21.71 -4.28
N ASN A 101 21.07 -20.80 -5.25
CA ASN A 101 20.29 -19.56 -5.10
C ASN A 101 18.76 -19.77 -5.19
N VAL A 102 18.23 -20.91 -5.65
CA VAL A 102 16.77 -21.15 -5.69
C VAL A 102 16.16 -21.26 -4.29
N SER A 103 16.87 -21.91 -3.37
CA SER A 103 16.46 -21.96 -1.96
C SER A 103 16.56 -20.58 -1.31
N TYR A 104 17.62 -19.82 -1.62
CA TYR A 104 17.76 -18.43 -1.17
C TYR A 104 16.60 -17.55 -1.69
N ALA A 105 16.21 -17.70 -2.96
CA ALA A 105 15.09 -16.98 -3.55
C ALA A 105 13.79 -17.24 -2.78
N ARG A 106 13.45 -18.52 -2.53
CA ARG A 106 12.26 -18.90 -1.76
C ARG A 106 12.27 -18.33 -0.34
N ILE A 107 13.42 -18.39 0.35
CA ILE A 107 13.57 -17.81 1.69
C ILE A 107 13.38 -16.29 1.63
N SER A 108 14.03 -15.61 0.68
CA SER A 108 13.92 -14.16 0.51
C SER A 108 12.48 -13.72 0.22
N CYS A 109 11.72 -14.47 -0.60
CA CYS A 109 10.30 -14.22 -0.81
C CYS A 109 9.51 -14.32 0.49
N GLY A 110 9.73 -15.39 1.27
CA GLY A 110 9.07 -15.55 2.57
C GLY A 110 9.38 -14.38 3.52
N VAL A 111 10.64 -13.95 3.58
CA VAL A 111 11.06 -12.79 4.39
C VAL A 111 10.38 -11.51 3.90
N VAL A 112 10.34 -11.25 2.60
CA VAL A 112 9.68 -10.06 2.05
C VAL A 112 8.20 -10.04 2.42
N TRP A 113 7.49 -11.16 2.23
CA TRP A 113 6.08 -11.25 2.62
C TRP A 113 5.88 -10.98 4.11
N LEU A 114 6.69 -11.57 4.98
CA LEU A 114 6.60 -11.34 6.43
C LEU A 114 6.85 -9.88 6.79
N VAL A 115 7.90 -9.26 6.24
CA VAL A 115 8.24 -7.86 6.49
C VAL A 115 7.13 -6.93 6.00
N SER A 116 6.60 -7.17 4.79
CA SER A 116 5.48 -6.38 4.24
C SER A 116 4.21 -6.53 5.07
N ILE A 117 3.90 -7.73 5.58
CA ILE A 117 2.75 -7.95 6.47
C ILE A 117 2.95 -7.23 7.81
N LEU A 118 4.13 -7.31 8.42
CA LEU A 118 4.42 -6.59 9.67
C LEU A 118 4.32 -5.06 9.51
N ALA A 119 4.82 -4.52 8.40
CA ALA A 119 4.69 -3.09 8.09
C ALA A 119 3.22 -2.70 7.92
N CYS A 120 2.48 -3.49 7.13
CA CYS A 120 1.05 -3.30 6.87
C CYS A 120 0.21 -3.41 8.15
N ALA A 121 0.57 -4.29 9.09
CA ALA A 121 -0.18 -4.48 10.33
C ALA A 121 -0.32 -3.18 11.14
N LYS A 122 0.74 -2.36 11.22
CA LYS A 122 0.67 -1.06 11.90
C LYS A 122 -0.30 -0.09 11.21
N GLN A 123 -0.21 0.04 9.88
CA GLN A 123 -1.10 0.92 9.12
C GLN A 123 -2.56 0.44 9.15
N MET A 124 -2.80 -0.87 9.12
CA MET A 124 -4.15 -1.44 9.18
C MET A 124 -4.84 -1.18 10.53
N ILE A 125 -4.07 -1.14 11.62
CA ILE A 125 -4.61 -0.82 12.96
C ILE A 125 -4.98 0.67 13.04
N LEU A 126 -4.17 1.54 12.46
CA LEU A 126 -4.37 3.00 12.50
C LEU A 126 -5.46 3.47 11.53
N ARG A 127 -5.71 2.74 10.43
CA ARG A 127 -6.78 3.06 9.47
C ARG A 127 -8.17 2.75 10.00
N THR A 128 -9.05 3.74 9.96
CA THR A 128 -10.47 3.54 10.25
C THR A 128 -11.32 4.53 9.47
N THR A 129 -12.63 4.34 9.49
CA THR A 129 -13.59 5.25 8.86
C THR A 129 -14.12 6.25 9.86
N PHE A 130 -14.23 7.52 9.44
CA PHE A 130 -14.82 8.58 10.25
C PHE A 130 -15.95 9.27 9.47
N GLU A 131 -17.02 9.58 10.17
CA GLU A 131 -18.09 10.43 9.65
C GLU A 131 -17.78 11.89 9.96
N HIS A 132 -17.75 12.74 8.94
CA HIS A 132 -17.60 14.17 9.13
C HIS A 132 -19.00 14.79 9.31
N SER A 133 -19.31 15.28 10.52
CA SER A 133 -20.67 15.77 10.90
C SER A 133 -21.22 16.93 10.07
N PHE A 134 -20.43 17.57 9.20
CA PHE A 134 -20.87 18.74 8.43
C PHE A 134 -21.40 18.40 7.02
N GLU A 135 -20.99 17.28 6.41
CA GLU A 135 -21.44 16.89 5.06
C GLU A 135 -22.03 15.47 4.97
N ASN A 136 -22.19 14.76 6.10
CA ASN A 136 -22.67 13.38 6.12
C ASN A 136 -21.84 12.43 5.19
N ARG A 137 -20.56 12.76 4.96
CA ARG A 137 -19.62 11.97 4.18
C ARG A 137 -18.72 11.14 5.11
N ILE A 138 -18.42 9.93 4.66
CA ILE A 138 -17.56 8.96 5.32
C ILE A 138 -16.19 9.02 4.63
N PHE A 139 -15.14 9.22 5.41
CA PHE A 139 -13.75 9.19 4.94
C PHE A 139 -13.08 7.91 5.41
N CYS A 140 -12.20 7.35 4.58
CA CYS A 140 -11.38 6.18 4.91
C CYS A 140 -9.93 6.62 4.97
N ASP A 141 -9.43 6.91 6.18
CA ASP A 141 -8.10 7.48 6.37
C ASP A 141 -7.39 6.93 7.61
N GLU A 142 -6.09 7.18 7.71
CA GLU A 142 -5.29 6.85 8.89
C GLU A 142 -5.62 7.80 10.04
N TYR A 143 -5.98 7.26 11.20
CA TYR A 143 -6.22 8.10 12.39
C TYR A 143 -4.88 8.71 12.82
N PRO A 144 -4.74 10.03 12.92
CA PRO A 144 -3.52 10.62 13.45
C PRO A 144 -3.25 10.11 14.87
N LEU A 145 -2.02 9.79 15.24
CA LEU A 145 -1.72 9.50 16.66
C LEU A 145 -2.02 10.70 17.60
N ILE A 146 -2.19 11.90 17.02
CA ILE A 146 -2.49 13.19 17.67
C ILE A 146 -4.01 13.43 17.82
N SER A 147 -4.86 12.72 17.08
CA SER A 147 -6.31 12.92 17.13
C SER A 147 -7.02 12.42 18.40
N PRO A 148 -6.52 11.47 19.22
CA PRO A 148 -7.12 11.20 20.53
C PRO A 148 -7.04 12.43 21.44
N LEU A 149 -5.88 13.09 21.49
CA LEU A 149 -5.66 14.29 22.29
C LEU A 149 -6.45 15.49 21.74
N TYR A 150 -6.49 15.66 20.41
CA TYR A 150 -7.27 16.73 19.77
C TYR A 150 -8.78 16.50 19.88
N SER A 151 -9.26 15.27 19.77
CA SER A 151 -10.69 14.95 19.97
C SER A 151 -11.10 15.10 21.43
N GLN A 152 -10.26 14.74 22.39
CA GLN A 152 -10.45 15.04 23.81
C GLN A 152 -10.43 16.55 24.08
N LEU A 153 -9.46 17.30 23.55
CA LEU A 153 -9.41 18.76 23.67
C LEU A 153 -10.63 19.42 23.04
N ARG A 154 -11.09 18.96 21.87
CA ARG A 154 -12.32 19.45 21.22
C ARG A 154 -13.56 19.16 22.05
N GLN A 155 -13.69 17.96 22.61
CA GLN A 155 -14.81 17.64 23.51
C GLN A 155 -14.77 18.46 24.80
N MET A 156 -13.58 18.71 25.35
CA MET A 156 -13.41 19.59 26.52
C MET A 156 -13.75 21.04 26.18
N LEU A 157 -13.30 21.57 25.03
CA LEU A 157 -13.58 22.94 24.59
C LEU A 157 -15.06 23.16 24.26
N VAL A 158 -15.74 22.20 23.61
CA VAL A 158 -17.19 22.30 23.32
C VAL A 158 -18.03 22.20 24.59
N LYS A 159 -17.59 21.41 25.59
CA LYS A 159 -18.25 21.38 26.92
C LYS A 159 -18.04 22.68 27.69
N GLN A 160 -16.85 23.27 27.62
CA GLN A 160 -16.53 24.50 28.33
C GLN A 160 -17.16 25.74 27.69
N PHE A 161 -17.34 25.74 26.36
CA PHE A 161 -17.86 26.86 25.59
C PHE A 161 -18.90 26.38 24.56
N PRO A 162 -20.17 26.20 24.96
CA PRO A 162 -21.23 25.70 24.07
C PRO A 162 -21.51 26.63 22.86
N ALA A 163 -21.17 27.92 22.97
CA ALA A 163 -21.29 28.90 21.88
C ALA A 163 -20.23 28.72 20.76
N LEU A 164 -19.11 28.04 21.04
CA LEU A 164 -18.05 27.77 20.05
C LEU A 164 -18.37 26.60 19.11
N LYS A 165 -19.48 25.89 19.32
CA LYS A 165 -19.96 24.80 18.45
C LYS A 165 -20.11 25.23 16.98
N ASN A 166 -20.45 26.50 16.75
CA ASN A 166 -20.66 27.07 15.42
C ASN A 166 -19.43 27.80 14.85
N HIS A 167 -18.41 28.08 15.68
CA HIS A 167 -17.19 28.82 15.28
C HIS A 167 -15.95 27.93 15.13
N VAL A 168 -15.88 26.76 15.79
CA VAL A 168 -14.82 25.75 15.60
C VAL A 168 -15.12 24.90 14.36
N SER A 169 -15.48 25.58 13.26
CA SER A 169 -15.61 25.05 11.90
C SER A 169 -14.53 25.66 11.01
N VAL A 170 -13.31 25.75 11.54
CA VAL A 170 -12.13 26.35 10.92
C VAL A 170 -10.97 25.53 11.52
N ASN A 171 -10.28 24.60 10.87
CA ASN A 171 -10.06 24.31 9.45
C ASN A 171 -9.73 22.82 9.28
N SER A 172 -10.64 22.01 8.72
CA SER A 172 -10.23 20.75 8.08
C SER A 172 -9.36 21.02 6.84
N GLU A 173 -9.50 22.22 6.24
CA GLU A 173 -8.71 22.71 5.10
C GLU A 173 -7.22 22.89 5.43
N LEU A 174 -6.84 23.22 6.68
CA LEU A 174 -5.42 23.45 7.04
C LEU A 174 -4.66 22.14 7.26
N VAL A 175 -5.37 21.04 7.57
CA VAL A 175 -4.76 19.71 7.72
C VAL A 175 -4.53 19.07 6.35
N ILE A 176 -5.40 19.36 5.37
CA ILE A 176 -5.23 18.91 3.98
C ILE A 176 -4.09 19.67 3.28
N LEU A 177 -3.79 20.91 3.68
CA LEU A 177 -2.68 21.71 3.10
C LEU A 177 -1.27 21.34 3.60
N VAL A 178 -1.16 20.45 4.61
CA VAL A 178 0.14 20.06 5.22
C VAL A 178 0.50 18.59 4.96
N GLN A 179 -0.36 17.84 4.25
CA GLN A 179 -0.11 16.47 3.77
C GLN A 179 0.07 16.43 2.26
#